data_AF-A0A1G0YSB6-F1
#
_entry.id   AF-A0A1G0YSB6-F1
#
_cell.length_a   1.000
_cell.length_b   1.000
_cell.length_c   1.000
_cell.angle_alpha   90.00
_cell.angle_beta   90.00
_cell.angle_gamma   90.00
#
_symmetry.space_group_name_H-M   'P 1'
#
loop_
_entity.id
_entity.type
_entity.pdbx_description
1 polymer ?
#
loop_
_entity_poly.entity_id
_entity_poly.type
_entity_poly.pdbx_seq_one_letter_code
_entity_poly.pdbx_strand_id
1 'polypeptide(L)' 'MKAKIFMSAGLMDYICPPSGVYAAYNNLKCPKEIINYQLPHGGAGPEPKEKIEVYLKEVKAGKAP' A
#
# COMPACT_ATOMS: atom_id res chain seq x y z
N MET A 1 -7.32 4.54 -14.92
CA MET A 1 -6.64 3.29 -14.50
C MET A 1 -7.71 2.27 -14.11
N LYS A 2 -7.61 1.00 -14.53
CA LYS A 2 -8.65 -0.04 -14.28
C LYS A 2 -8.21 -1.19 -13.37
N ALA A 3 -6.92 -1.29 -13.06
CA ALA A 3 -6.38 -2.35 -12.20
C ALA A 3 -6.63 -2.04 -10.72
N LYS A 4 -6.78 -3.09 -9.89
CA LYS A 4 -6.77 -2.96 -8.43
C LYS A 4 -5.36 -2.61 -7.96
N ILE A 5 -5.23 -1.66 -7.05
CA ILE A 5 -3.94 -1.15 -6.55
C ILE A 5 -3.81 -1.40 -5.05
N PHE A 6 -2.59 -1.72 -4.63
CA PHE A 6 -2.20 -1.80 -3.23
C PHE A 6 -1.00 -0.89 -3.00
N MET A 7 -1.07 -0.06 -1.97
CA MET A 7 -0.01 0.87 -1.58
C MET A 7 0.35 0.69 -0.12
N SER A 8 1.50 1.22 0.28
CA SER A 8 1.87 1.38 1.68
C SER A 8 2.41 2.79 1.93
N ALA A 9 2.26 3.26 3.16
CA ALA A 9 2.83 4.54 3.61
C ALA A 9 3.53 4.36 4.96
N GLY A 10 4.78 4.81 5.04
CA GLY A 10 5.48 4.98 6.32
C GLY A 10 5.15 6.36 6.90
N LEU A 11 4.48 6.42 8.04
CA LEU A 11 4.04 7.68 8.66
C LEU A 11 5.21 8.54 9.17
N MET A 12 6.40 7.96 9.30
CA MET A 12 7.64 8.66 9.67
C MET A 12 8.60 8.79 8.47
N ASP A 13 8.13 8.52 7.25
CA ASP A 13 8.94 8.61 6.03
C ASP A 13 9.16 10.07 5.64
N TYR A 14 10.42 10.53 5.69
CA TYR A 14 10.81 11.87 5.26
C TYR A 14 11.33 11.92 3.81
N ILE A 15 11.59 10.78 3.17
CA ILE A 15 12.04 10.67 1.77
C ILE A 15 10.84 10.71 0.82
N CYS A 16 9.82 9.92 1.13
CA CYS A 16 8.52 9.89 0.46
C CYS A 16 7.42 10.23 1.47
N PRO A 17 7.20 11.52 1.80
CA PRO A 17 6.28 11.93 2.85
C PRO A 17 4.88 11.34 2.69
N PRO A 18 4.19 10.95 3.80
CA PRO A 18 2.83 10.43 3.76
C PRO A 18 1.87 11.30 2.97
N SER A 19 2.00 12.62 3.05
CA SER A 19 1.18 13.57 2.29
C SER A 19 1.26 13.34 0.77
N GLY A 20 2.45 13.08 0.23
CA GLY A 20 2.65 12.79 -1.20
C GLY A 20 2.09 11.42 -1.59
N VAL A 21 2.30 10.41 -0.74
CA VAL A 21 1.73 9.07 -0.94
C VAL A 21 0.20 9.12 -0.97
N TYR A 22 -0.42 9.83 -0.01
CA TYR A 22 -1.87 10.02 0.04
C TYR A 22 -2.40 10.91 -1.08
N ALA A 23 -1.64 11.90 -1.55
CA ALA A 23 -2.04 12.69 -2.73
C ALA A 23 -2.17 11.79 -3.98
N ALA A 24 -1.22 10.87 -4.19
CA ALA A 24 -1.32 9.89 -5.26
C ALA A 24 -2.49 8.92 -5.03
N TYR A 25 -2.57 8.31 -3.85
CA TYR A 25 -3.62 7.36 -3.49
C TYR A 25 -5.02 7.97 -3.67
N ASN A 26 -5.27 9.17 -3.17
CA ASN A 26 -6.58 9.83 -3.22
C ASN A 26 -7.05 10.12 -4.66
N ASN A 27 -6.12 10.45 -5.56
CA ASN A 27 -6.44 10.73 -6.97
C ASN A 27 -6.70 9.48 -7.82
N LEU A 28 -6.38 8.27 -7.35
CA LEU A 28 -6.68 7.03 -8.05
C LEU A 28 -8.20 6.76 -8.06
N LYS A 29 -8.77 6.53 -9.24
CA LYS A 29 -10.21 6.23 -9.46
C LYS A 29 -10.47 4.73 -9.69
N CYS A 30 -9.72 3.86 -9.03
CA CYS A 30 -9.82 2.40 -9.14
C CYS A 30 -9.93 1.77 -7.74
N PRO A 31 -10.34 0.49 -7.63
CA PRO A 31 -10.25 -0.24 -6.37
C PRO A 31 -8.83 -0.15 -5.82
N LYS A 32 -8.69 0.31 -4.58
CA LYS A 32 -7.40 0.69 -4.00
C LYS A 32 -7.38 0.45 -2.49
N GLU A 33 -6.30 -0.12 -2.00
CA GLU A 33 -6.04 -0.35 -0.58
C GLU A 33 -4.70 0.25 -0.18
N ILE A 34 -4.58 0.69 1.08
CA ILE A 34 -3.35 1.25 1.63
C ILE A 34 -3.11 0.73 3.05
N ILE A 35 -1.87 0.33 3.34
CA ILE A 35 -1.44 -0.02 4.70
C ILE A 35 -0.51 1.07 5.24
N ASN A 36 -0.79 1.54 6.45
CA ASN A 36 0.05 2.49 7.16
C ASN A 36 0.99 1.77 8.12
N TYR A 37 2.24 2.22 8.16
CA TYR A 37 3.27 1.75 9.09
C TYR A 37 3.82 2.93 9.89
N GLN A 38 4.06 2.76 11.19
CA GLN A 38 4.74 3.76 12.02
C GLN A 38 6.26 3.63 11.91
N LEU A 39 6.79 3.67 10.69
CA LEU A 39 8.19 3.40 10.38
C LEU A 39 8.70 4.42 9.32
N PRO A 40 10.01 4.71 9.26
CA PRO A 40 10.60 5.63 8.30
C PRO A 40 10.70 5.02 6.88
N HIS A 41 11.36 5.72 5.95
CA HIS A 41 11.61 5.19 4.61
C HIS A 41 12.31 3.82 4.66
N GLY A 42 11.84 2.86 3.86
CA GLY A 42 12.32 1.47 3.90
C GLY A 42 11.91 0.68 5.14
N GLY A 43 11.14 1.29 6.04
CA GLY A 43 10.81 0.76 7.36
C GLY A 43 9.74 -0.32 7.38
N ALA A 44 9.07 -0.63 6.27
CA ALA A 44 8.42 -1.92 6.16
C ALA A 44 9.55 -2.97 6.10
N GLY A 45 9.91 -3.59 7.23
CA GLY A 45 10.99 -4.57 7.34
C GLY A 45 10.78 -5.80 6.44
N PRO A 46 11.04 -7.05 6.86
CA PRO A 46 10.67 -8.23 6.04
C PRO A 46 9.15 -8.46 5.94
N GLU A 47 8.33 -7.81 6.78
CA GLU A 47 6.86 -7.94 6.82
C GLU A 47 6.04 -7.58 5.56
N PRO A 48 6.41 -6.61 4.69
CA PRO A 48 5.59 -6.29 3.53
C PRO A 48 5.51 -7.48 2.57
N LYS A 49 6.48 -8.39 2.55
CA LYS A 49 6.43 -9.57 1.66
C LYS A 49 5.29 -10.50 2.01
N GLU A 50 5.13 -10.89 3.28
CA GLU A 50 4.03 -11.78 3.69
C GLU A 50 2.66 -11.14 3.49
N LYS A 51 2.51 -9.84 3.85
CA LYS A 51 1.24 -9.14 3.62
C LYS A 51 0.94 -8.94 2.14
N ILE A 52 1.94 -8.63 1.32
CA ILE A 52 1.80 -8.57 -0.14
C ILE A 52 1.44 -9.96 -0.68
N GLU A 53 2.05 -11.04 -0.20
CA GLU A 53 1.74 -12.41 -0.62
C GLU A 53 0.32 -12.84 -0.24
N VAL A 54 -0.13 -12.56 0.99
CA VAL A 54 -1.51 -12.80 1.43
C VAL A 54 -2.47 -12.01 0.55
N TYR A 55 -2.22 -10.71 0.38
CA TYR A 55 -3.04 -9.86 -0.48
C TYR A 55 -3.07 -10.35 -1.94
N LEU A 56 -1.93 -10.75 -2.51
CA LEU A 56 -1.86 -11.33 -3.85
C LEU A 56 -2.63 -12.66 -3.96
N LYS A 57 -2.61 -13.49 -2.91
CA LYS A 57 -3.42 -14.72 -2.83
C LYS A 57 -4.92 -14.39 -2.81
N GLU A 58 -5.34 -13.40 -2.03
CA GLU A 58 -6.74 -12.97 -1.94
C GLU A 58 -7.24 -12.32 -3.24
N VAL A 59 -6.41 -11.50 -3.89
CA VAL A 59 -6.70 -10.90 -5.20
C VAL A 59 -6.85 -11.99 -6.27
N LYS A 60 -5.94 -12.97 -6.33
CA LYS A 60 -6.04 -14.11 -7.26
C LYS A 60 -7.25 -14.99 -6.99
N ALA A 61 -7.68 -15.09 -5.73
CA ALA A 61 -8.84 -15.86 -5.32
C ALA A 61 -10.19 -15.11 -5.52
N GLY A 62 -10.16 -13.84 -5.97
CA GLY A 62 -11.36 -13.02 -6.15
C GLY A 62 -12.07 -12.65 -4.84
N LYS A 63 -11.37 -12.72 -3.70
CA LYS A 63 -11.94 -12.52 -2.35
C LYS A 63 -11.58 -11.18 -1.70
N ALA A 64 -10.59 -10.46 -2.23
CA ALA A 64 -10.24 -9.13 -1.73
C ALA A 64 -11.27 -8.09 -2.25
N PRO A 65 -11.77 -7.18 -1.41
CA PRO A 65 -12.86 -6.24 -1.76
C PRO A 65 -12.56 -5.31 -2.93
#